data_AF-A0A376ZT37-F1
#
_entry.id   AF-A0A376ZT37-F1
#
_cell.length_a   1.000
_cell.length_b   1.000
_cell.length_c   1.000
_cell.angle_alpha   90.00
_cell.angle_beta   90.00
_cell.angle_gamma   90.00
#
_symmetry.space_group_name_H-M   'P 1'
#
loop_
_entity.id
_entity.type
_entity.pdbx_description
1 polymer ?
#
loop_
_entity_poly.entity_id
_entity_poly.type
_entity_poly.pdbx_seq_one_letter_code
_entity_poly.pdbx_strand_id
1 'polypeptide(L)'
;MTIKAQISEADITRISVGQKARFSIFSEPDKHYSATLRAVELAPESVMKDDSLASNSSASGSGTSNASVYYNALFDVPNPENRLRIAMTAQVTLITDEAQNTLLIPIQAVHRNEGKKQQVLVLAADGRLEPRDVKTGITNSVDIQILEGLNVGENVVLSLPDKKEPEERIML
;
A
#
# COMPACT_ATOMS: atom_id res chain seq x y z
N MET A 1 4.22 -6.20 -24.90
CA MET A 1 4.05 -7.49 -24.21
C MET A 1 2.97 -7.32 -23.16
N THR A 2 2.28 -8.40 -22.77
CA THR A 2 1.23 -8.34 -21.74
C THR A 2 1.62 -9.18 -20.55
N ILE A 3 1.47 -8.62 -19.35
CA ILE A 3 1.60 -9.33 -18.08
C ILE A 3 0.20 -9.55 -17.51
N LYS A 4 -0.06 -10.75 -17.02
CA LYS A 4 -1.29 -11.11 -16.31
C LYS A 4 -0.95 -11.19 -14.82
N ALA A 5 -1.64 -10.42 -13.99
CA ALA A 5 -1.49 -10.47 -12.54
C ALA A 5 -2.84 -10.71 -11.86
N GLN A 6 -2.82 -11.46 -10.77
CA GLN A 6 -4.01 -11.72 -9.96
C GLN A 6 -4.17 -10.60 -8.93
N ILE A 7 -5.38 -10.05 -8.83
CA ILE A 7 -5.75 -9.00 -7.89
C ILE A 7 -6.89 -9.51 -7.01
N SER A 8 -6.80 -9.26 -5.70
CA SER A 8 -7.85 -9.62 -4.73
C SER A 8 -9.14 -8.84 -5.00
N GLU A 9 -10.31 -9.48 -4.83
CA GLU A 9 -11.63 -8.83 -4.92
C GLU A 9 -11.72 -7.57 -4.03
N ALA A 10 -11.08 -7.56 -2.86
CA ALA A 10 -11.10 -6.42 -1.94
C ALA A 10 -10.45 -5.15 -2.52
N ASP A 11 -9.62 -5.29 -3.55
CA ASP A 11 -8.80 -4.22 -4.10
C ASP A 11 -9.30 -3.75 -5.47
N ILE A 12 -10.21 -4.50 -6.11
CA ILE A 12 -10.69 -4.22 -7.48
C ILE A 12 -11.44 -2.89 -7.60
N THR A 13 -12.03 -2.41 -6.50
CA THR A 13 -12.75 -1.13 -6.46
C THR A 13 -11.83 0.08 -6.44
N ARG A 14 -10.55 -0.10 -6.09
CA ARG A 14 -9.55 0.97 -5.99
C ARG A 14 -8.70 1.13 -7.25
N ILE A 15 -8.89 0.25 -8.24
CA ILE A 15 -8.11 0.24 -9.48
C ILE A 15 -8.97 0.75 -10.64
N SER A 16 -8.31 1.30 -11.66
CA SER A 16 -8.98 1.87 -12.83
C SER A 16 -8.12 1.66 -14.08
N VAL A 17 -8.78 1.39 -15.21
CA VAL A 17 -8.10 1.22 -16.50
C VAL A 17 -7.29 2.47 -16.83
N GLY A 18 -6.06 2.27 -17.32
CA GLY A 18 -5.09 3.34 -17.58
C GLY A 18 -4.20 3.70 -16.39
N GLN A 19 -4.42 3.13 -15.19
CA GLN A 19 -3.53 3.35 -14.06
C GLN A 19 -2.10 2.89 -14.36
N LYS A 20 -1.14 3.66 -13.85
CA LYS A 20 0.28 3.33 -13.93
C LYS A 20 0.59 2.22 -12.93
N ALA A 21 1.41 1.29 -13.38
CA ALA A 21 1.94 0.23 -12.54
C ALA A 21 3.45 0.14 -12.73
N ARG A 22 4.12 -0.41 -11.72
CA ARG A 22 5.51 -0.84 -11.80
C ARG A 22 5.53 -2.34 -11.58
N PHE A 23 6.48 -3.02 -12.20
CA PHE A 23 6.71 -4.42 -11.87
C PHE A 23 8.20 -4.73 -11.81
N SER A 24 8.54 -5.75 -11.05
CA SER A 24 9.86 -6.37 -11.04
C SER A 24 9.72 -7.84 -11.43
N ILE A 25 10.81 -8.41 -11.93
CA ILE A 25 10.90 -9.84 -12.22
C ILE A 25 11.77 -10.50 -11.15
N PHE A 26 11.55 -11.79 -10.90
CA PHE A 26 12.29 -12.50 -9.86
C PHE A 26 13.82 -12.46 -10.05
N SER A 27 14.28 -12.45 -11.31
CA SER A 27 15.71 -12.35 -11.64
C SER A 27 16.34 -10.98 -11.38
N GLU A 28 15.52 -9.91 -11.30
CA GLU A 28 15.97 -8.52 -11.15
C GLU A 28 15.00 -7.78 -10.21
N PRO A 29 15.03 -8.06 -8.89
CA PRO A 29 14.07 -7.52 -7.94
C PRO A 29 14.18 -5.99 -7.77
N ASP A 30 15.39 -5.44 -7.88
CA ASP A 30 15.67 -4.00 -7.71
C ASP A 30 15.32 -3.17 -8.94
N LYS A 31 15.05 -3.82 -10.08
CA LYS A 31 14.74 -3.12 -11.32
C LYS A 31 13.23 -3.03 -11.53
N HIS A 32 12.75 -1.79 -11.60
CA HIS A 32 11.35 -1.51 -11.86
C HIS A 32 11.11 -1.18 -13.32
N TYR A 33 10.20 -1.92 -13.93
CA TYR A 33 9.71 -1.70 -15.28
C TYR A 33 8.35 -1.02 -15.23
N SER A 34 8.09 -0.12 -16.17
CA SER A 34 6.80 0.56 -16.27
C SER A 34 5.77 -0.34 -16.95
N ALA A 35 4.56 -0.33 -16.41
CA ALA A 35 3.40 -1.01 -16.94
C ALA A 35 2.16 -0.11 -16.88
N THR A 36 1.17 -0.41 -17.69
CA THR A 36 -0.12 0.30 -17.68
C THR A 36 -1.26 -0.70 -17.61
N LEU A 37 -2.20 -0.51 -16.69
CA LEU A 37 -3.37 -1.38 -16.58
C LEU A 37 -4.25 -1.22 -17.83
N ARG A 38 -4.31 -2.27 -18.65
CA ARG A 38 -5.14 -2.30 -19.87
C ARG A 38 -6.57 -2.66 -19.55
N ALA A 39 -6.78 -3.71 -18.77
CA ALA A 39 -8.11 -4.23 -18.45
C ALA A 39 -8.06 -5.13 -17.22
N VAL A 40 -9.21 -5.32 -16.59
CA VAL A 40 -9.44 -6.34 -15.57
C VAL A 40 -10.52 -7.26 -16.10
N GLU A 41 -10.26 -8.57 -16.14
CA GLU A 41 -11.21 -9.56 -16.60
C GLU A 41 -12.39 -9.65 -15.61
N LEU A 42 -13.62 -9.69 -16.13
CA LEU A 42 -14.85 -9.65 -15.31
C LEU A 42 -15.13 -10.97 -14.60
N ALA A 43 -14.59 -12.09 -15.09
CA ALA A 43 -14.78 -13.40 -14.50
C ALA A 43 -13.53 -13.79 -13.69
N PRO A 44 -13.67 -14.17 -12.41
CA PRO A 44 -12.54 -14.65 -11.63
C PRO A 44 -12.12 -16.04 -12.13
N GLU A 45 -10.84 -16.40 -11.99
CA GLU A 45 -10.35 -17.72 -12.42
C GLU A 45 -11.07 -18.89 -11.74
N SER A 46 -11.65 -18.67 -10.56
CA SER A 46 -12.45 -19.67 -9.85
C SER A 46 -13.72 -20.10 -10.60
N VAL A 47 -14.32 -19.20 -11.39
CA VAL A 47 -15.47 -19.52 -12.25
C VAL A 47 -15.04 -20.27 -13.52
N MET A 48 -13.78 -20.12 -13.94
CA MET A 48 -13.25 -20.80 -15.13
C MET A 48 -12.70 -22.21 -14.85
N LYS A 49 -12.57 -22.61 -13.58
CA LYS A 49 -12.08 -23.95 -13.16
C LYS A 49 -13.20 -24.96 -12.87
N ASP A 50 -14.43 -24.68 -13.27
CA ASP A 50 -15.54 -25.63 -13.26
C ASP A 50 -15.63 -26.45 -14.57
N ASP A 51 -14.49 -26.95 -15.06
CA ASP A 51 -14.44 -27.94 -16.15
C ASP A 51 -13.78 -29.23 -15.67
N SER A 52 -14.34 -29.76 -14.57
CA SER A 52 -14.05 -31.13 -14.11
C SER A 52 -14.96 -32.14 -14.81
N LEU A 53 -14.98 -32.14 -16.14
CA LEU A 53 -15.62 -33.17 -16.97
C LEU A 53 -14.71 -34.38 -17.27
N ALA A 54 -13.70 -34.65 -16.44
CA ALA A 54 -12.91 -35.89 -16.54
C ALA A 54 -12.16 -36.24 -15.24
N SER A 55 -12.83 -36.85 -14.27
CA SER A 55 -12.34 -38.10 -13.63
C SER A 55 -13.24 -38.55 -12.50
N ASN A 56 -13.71 -39.77 -12.65
CA ASN A 56 -14.44 -40.55 -11.67
C ASN A 56 -13.50 -40.92 -10.52
N SER A 57 -13.55 -40.20 -9.39
CA SER A 57 -13.00 -40.70 -8.12
C SER A 57 -13.67 -40.03 -6.93
N SER A 58 -14.52 -40.81 -6.28
CA SER A 58 -15.08 -40.62 -4.94
C SER A 58 -14.02 -40.32 -3.89
N ALA A 59 -14.09 -39.16 -3.24
CA ALA A 59 -13.83 -38.98 -1.81
C ALA A 59 -14.05 -37.52 -1.36
N SER A 60 -14.85 -37.37 -0.31
CA SER A 60 -14.56 -36.54 0.87
C SER A 60 -14.28 -35.04 0.69
N GLY A 61 -15.17 -34.22 1.24
CA GLY A 61 -14.75 -32.99 1.91
C GLY A 61 -15.73 -31.85 1.75
N SER A 62 -16.68 -31.78 2.68
CA SER A 62 -17.33 -30.51 3.05
C SER A 62 -16.23 -29.50 3.38
N GLY A 63 -16.07 -28.50 2.54
CA GLY A 63 -15.22 -27.35 2.78
C GLY A 63 -15.92 -26.17 2.15
N THR A 64 -16.68 -25.42 2.96
CA THR A 64 -16.94 -24.02 2.66
C THR A 64 -15.59 -23.31 2.64
N SER A 65 -14.90 -23.39 1.51
CA SER A 65 -13.72 -22.57 1.30
C SER A 65 -14.27 -21.16 1.14
N ASN A 66 -14.02 -20.31 2.13
CA ASN A 66 -13.89 -18.87 1.91
C ASN A 66 -12.78 -18.67 0.88
N ALA A 67 -13.08 -18.96 -0.39
CA ALA A 67 -12.14 -18.88 -1.47
C ALA A 67 -11.90 -17.39 -1.69
N SER A 68 -10.71 -16.91 -1.32
CA SER A 68 -10.29 -15.56 -1.69
C SER A 68 -10.45 -15.42 -3.21
N VAL A 69 -11.36 -14.54 -3.62
CA VAL A 69 -11.68 -14.34 -5.03
C VAL A 69 -10.60 -13.44 -5.64
N TYR A 70 -10.06 -13.89 -6.77
CA TYR A 70 -9.04 -13.14 -7.52
C TYR A 70 -9.50 -12.89 -8.95
N TYR A 71 -9.22 -11.69 -9.44
CA TYR A 71 -9.46 -11.26 -10.80
C TYR A 71 -8.15 -11.08 -11.55
N ASN A 72 -8.17 -11.37 -12.84
CA ASN A 72 -7.00 -11.19 -13.68
C ASN A 72 -6.94 -9.76 -14.21
N ALA A 73 -5.85 -9.08 -13.93
CA ALA A 73 -5.54 -7.79 -14.52
C ALA A 73 -4.48 -7.96 -15.61
N LEU A 74 -4.74 -7.36 -16.76
CA LEU A 74 -3.88 -7.35 -17.94
C LEU A 74 -3.12 -6.02 -17.98
N PHE A 75 -1.79 -6.10 -18.00
CA PHE A 75 -0.91 -4.94 -18.02
C PHE A 75 -0.11 -4.88 -19.32
N ASP A 76 -0.06 -3.69 -19.91
CA ASP A 76 0.78 -3.40 -21.06
C ASP A 76 2.17 -2.97 -20.67
N VAL A 77 3.15 -3.63 -21.30
CA VAL A 77 4.55 -3.50 -20.98
C VAL A 77 5.39 -3.34 -22.25
N PRO A 78 6.19 -2.28 -22.35
CA PRO A 78 7.23 -2.15 -23.36
C PRO A 78 8.29 -3.24 -23.21
N ASN A 79 8.59 -3.97 -24.28
CA ASN A 79 9.65 -4.98 -24.30
C ASN A 79 10.55 -4.81 -25.55
N PRO A 80 11.17 -3.64 -25.76
CA PRO A 80 11.94 -3.37 -26.99
C PRO A 80 13.16 -4.28 -27.16
N GLU A 81 13.78 -4.69 -26.06
CA GLU A 81 14.98 -5.55 -26.06
C GLU A 81 14.64 -7.06 -26.00
N ASN A 82 13.35 -7.44 -26.03
CA ASN A 82 12.88 -8.83 -25.92
C ASN A 82 13.44 -9.59 -24.70
N ARG A 83 13.75 -8.87 -23.61
CA ARG A 83 14.28 -9.47 -22.38
C ARG A 83 13.21 -10.24 -21.62
N LEU A 84 11.99 -9.70 -21.62
CA LEU A 84 10.85 -10.31 -20.94
C LEU A 84 10.33 -11.48 -21.79
N ARG A 85 10.13 -12.64 -21.16
CA ARG A 85 9.64 -13.86 -21.81
C ARG A 85 8.34 -14.33 -21.17
N ILE A 86 7.57 -15.10 -21.94
CA ILE A 86 6.37 -15.78 -21.42
C ILE A 86 6.75 -16.71 -20.25
N ALA A 87 5.79 -16.94 -19.35
CA ALA A 87 5.97 -17.78 -18.16
C ALA A 87 7.01 -17.30 -17.14
N MET A 88 7.46 -16.04 -17.21
CA MET A 88 8.22 -15.41 -16.14
C MET A 88 7.30 -14.97 -14.99
N THR A 89 7.81 -15.08 -13.76
CA THR A 89 7.15 -14.53 -12.57
C THR A 89 7.50 -13.06 -12.43
N ALA A 90 6.47 -12.23 -12.25
CA ALA A 90 6.60 -10.81 -12.00
C ALA A 90 5.77 -10.41 -10.79
N GLN A 91 6.28 -9.46 -10.00
CA GLN A 91 5.53 -8.80 -8.95
C GLN A 91 5.08 -7.43 -9.47
N VAL A 92 3.77 -7.16 -9.43
CA VAL A 92 3.18 -5.92 -9.93
C VAL A 92 2.75 -5.06 -8.75
N THR A 93 3.15 -3.79 -8.76
CA THR A 93 2.76 -2.76 -7.81
C THR A 93 1.99 -1.68 -8.57
N LEU A 94 0.71 -1.50 -8.25
CA LEU A 94 -0.12 -0.45 -8.83
C LEU A 94 0.09 0.85 -8.08
N ILE A 95 0.16 1.95 -8.82
CA ILE A 95 0.22 3.30 -8.26
C ILE A 95 -1.21 3.84 -8.25
N THR A 96 -1.83 3.88 -7.07
CA THR A 96 -3.20 4.38 -6.90
C THR A 96 -3.23 5.90 -6.93
N ASP A 97 -2.31 6.53 -6.18
CA ASP A 97 -2.13 7.97 -6.11
C ASP A 97 -0.64 8.31 -6.07
N GLU A 98 -0.29 9.48 -6.63
CA GLU A 98 1.08 9.98 -6.64
C GLU A 98 1.05 11.49 -6.34
N ALA A 99 1.91 11.94 -5.43
CA ALA A 99 2.16 13.34 -5.16
C ALA A 99 3.66 13.63 -5.33
N GLN A 100 3.99 14.66 -6.11
CA GLN A 100 5.36 15.10 -6.33
C GLN A 100 5.62 16.40 -5.59
N ASN A 101 6.88 16.60 -5.17
CA ASN A 101 7.34 17.80 -4.47
C ASN A 101 6.48 18.15 -3.23
N THR A 102 6.26 17.15 -2.37
CA THR A 102 5.44 17.29 -1.17
C THR A 102 6.25 17.11 0.11
N LEU A 103 5.81 17.71 1.20
CA LEU A 103 6.37 17.47 2.52
C LEU A 103 5.93 16.09 3.02
N LEU A 104 6.89 15.26 3.42
CA LEU A 104 6.69 13.93 3.97
C LEU A 104 7.22 13.88 5.40
N ILE A 105 6.47 13.22 6.27
CA ILE A 105 6.94 12.83 7.60
C ILE A 105 6.61 11.36 7.83
N PRO A 106 7.30 10.66 8.75
CA PRO A 106 6.95 9.31 9.12
C PRO A 106 5.53 9.27 9.70
N ILE A 107 4.73 8.28 9.30
CA ILE A 107 3.33 8.13 9.77
C ILE A 107 3.24 8.03 11.30
N GLN A 108 4.29 7.53 11.93
CA GLN A 108 4.43 7.38 13.39
C GLN A 108 4.37 8.74 14.13
N ALA A 109 4.75 9.83 13.47
CA ALA A 109 4.78 11.17 14.05
C ALA A 109 3.40 11.85 14.12
N VAL A 110 2.40 11.30 13.41
CA VAL A 110 1.05 11.86 13.37
C VAL A 110 0.19 11.19 14.43
N HIS A 111 -0.30 11.98 15.37
CA HIS A 111 -1.20 11.54 16.43
C HIS A 111 -2.60 12.11 16.21
N ARG A 112 -3.61 11.42 16.74
CA ARG A 112 -4.99 11.88 16.71
C ARG A 112 -5.38 12.36 18.11
N ASN A 113 -5.73 13.63 18.24
CA ASN A 113 -6.20 14.19 19.51
C ASN A 113 -7.69 13.81 19.75
N GLU A 114 -8.21 14.01 20.97
CA GLU A 114 -9.58 13.71 21.40
C GLU A 114 -10.65 14.27 20.44
N GLY A 115 -10.36 15.40 19.77
CA GLY A 115 -11.20 16.00 18.73
C GLY A 115 -11.11 15.36 17.33
N LYS A 116 -10.50 14.17 17.18
CA LYS A 116 -10.21 13.48 15.91
C LYS A 116 -9.33 14.23 14.91
N LYS A 117 -8.79 15.39 15.28
CA LYS A 117 -7.83 16.14 14.46
C LYS A 117 -6.46 15.48 14.48
N GLN A 118 -5.76 15.56 13.36
CA GLN A 118 -4.38 15.10 13.23
C GLN A 118 -3.43 16.17 13.75
N GLN A 119 -2.52 15.77 14.63
CA GLN A 119 -1.50 16.62 15.22
C GLN A 119 -0.13 15.99 15.10
N VAL A 120 0.88 16.83 15.06
CA VAL A 120 2.30 16.47 15.14
C VAL A 120 2.93 17.27 16.27
N LEU A 121 4.01 16.76 16.84
CA LEU A 121 4.80 17.46 17.84
C LEU A 121 6.05 18.00 17.17
N VAL A 122 6.21 19.32 17.17
CA VAL A 122 7.38 20.00 16.62
C VAL A 122 8.34 20.34 17.76
N LEU A 123 9.62 20.03 17.57
CA LEU A 123 10.68 20.46 18.46
C LEU A 123 11.09 21.89 18.10
N ALA A 124 10.71 22.85 18.94
CA ALA A 124 11.11 24.24 18.80
C ALA A 124 12.61 24.42 19.09
N ALA A 125 13.20 25.53 18.62
CA ALA A 125 14.63 25.83 18.77
C ALA A 125 15.09 25.96 20.22
N ASP A 126 14.16 26.18 21.15
CA ASP A 126 14.38 26.24 22.59
C ASP A 126 14.24 24.87 23.29
N GLY A 127 14.05 23.80 22.52
CA GLY A 127 13.89 22.43 23.02
C GLY A 127 12.50 22.10 23.54
N ARG A 128 11.52 23.00 23.41
CA ARG A 128 10.13 22.72 23.81
C ARG A 128 9.38 21.94 22.74
N LEU A 129 8.45 21.10 23.17
CA LEU A 129 7.53 20.37 22.29
C LEU A 129 6.27 21.19 22.07
N GLU A 130 6.01 21.58 20.83
CA GLU A 130 4.81 22.31 20.44
C GLU A 130 3.87 21.41 19.63
N PRO A 131 2.64 21.14 20.11
CA PRO A 131 1.64 20.45 19.33
C PRO A 131 1.15 21.36 18.20
N ARG A 132 1.12 20.83 16.98
CA ARG A 132 0.67 21.55 15.79
C ARG A 132 -0.38 20.74 15.04
N ASP A 133 -1.52 21.37 14.77
CA ASP A 133 -2.57 20.81 13.93
C ASP A 133 -2.05 20.72 12.49
N VAL A 134 -2.19 19.55 11.86
CA VAL A 134 -1.78 19.33 10.48
C VAL A 134 -2.92 18.76 9.66
N LYS A 135 -2.88 19.05 8.36
CA LYS A 135 -3.74 18.43 7.38
C LYS A 135 -2.91 17.44 6.56
N THR A 136 -3.25 16.17 6.64
CA THR A 136 -2.53 15.13 5.89
C THR A 136 -3.18 14.82 4.56
N GLY A 137 -2.39 14.36 3.60
CA GLY A 137 -2.84 13.89 2.29
C GLY A 137 -2.70 12.38 2.15
N ILE A 138 -2.12 11.96 1.03
CA ILE A 138 -1.88 10.55 0.70
C ILE A 138 -0.87 9.96 1.71
N THR A 139 -1.06 8.69 2.05
CA THR A 139 -0.16 7.94 2.93
C THR A 139 0.31 6.67 2.24
N ASN A 140 1.54 6.27 2.53
CA ASN A 140 2.02 4.92 2.25
C ASN A 140 2.29 4.21 3.59
N SER A 141 2.98 3.06 3.56
CA SER A 141 3.26 2.25 4.76
C SER A 141 4.29 2.87 5.72
N VAL A 142 5.02 3.90 5.29
CA VAL A 142 6.16 4.50 6.02
C VAL A 142 5.91 5.98 6.27
N ASP A 143 5.54 6.70 5.23
CA ASP A 143 5.43 8.15 5.18
C ASP A 143 3.98 8.59 4.93
N ILE A 144 3.69 9.78 5.44
CA ILE A 144 2.44 10.49 5.21
C ILE A 144 2.71 11.88 4.66
N GLN A 145 1.90 12.26 3.68
CA GLN A 145 1.93 13.58 3.08
C GLN A 145 1.37 14.63 4.03
N ILE A 146 2.06 15.76 4.17
CA ILE A 146 1.56 16.96 4.85
C ILE A 146 1.17 18.01 3.82
N LEU A 147 -0.09 18.43 3.85
CA LEU A 147 -0.64 19.47 2.98
C LEU A 147 -0.54 20.86 3.63
N GLU A 148 -0.82 20.93 4.94
CA GLU A 148 -0.84 22.18 5.70
C GLU A 148 -0.39 21.91 7.14
N GLY A 149 0.21 22.93 7.79
CA GLY A 149 0.54 22.91 9.21
C GLY A 149 2.00 22.59 9.55
N LEU A 150 2.87 22.33 8.57
CA LEU A 150 4.31 22.17 8.78
C LEU A 150 5.11 22.82 7.65
N ASN A 151 6.33 23.24 7.97
CA ASN A 151 7.29 23.75 6.99
C ASN A 151 8.48 22.80 6.83
N VAL A 152 9.14 22.88 5.68
CA VAL A 152 10.38 22.16 5.41
C VAL A 152 11.47 22.60 6.41
N GLY A 153 12.14 21.63 7.03
CA GLY A 153 13.22 21.86 7.99
C GLY A 153 12.78 21.86 9.47
N GLU A 154 11.49 21.74 9.76
CA GLU A 154 10.99 21.54 11.12
C GLU A 154 11.28 20.11 11.61
N ASN A 155 11.70 19.98 12.86
CA ASN A 155 11.96 18.68 13.49
C ASN A 155 10.68 18.16 14.14
N VAL A 156 10.18 17.01 13.67
CA VAL A 156 9.03 16.33 14.26
C VAL A 156 9.48 15.21 15.19
N VAL A 157 8.76 15.05 16.30
CA VAL A 157 9.03 14.01 17.29
C VAL A 157 8.20 12.76 16.97
N LEU A 158 8.87 11.61 16.92
CA LEU A 158 8.23 10.32 16.55
C LEU A 158 7.52 9.64 17.72
N SER A 159 7.94 9.93 18.95
CA SER A 159 7.39 9.32 20.15
C SER A 159 7.47 10.30 21.32
N LEU A 160 6.35 10.45 22.02
CA LEU A 160 6.32 11.14 23.30
C LEU A 160 7.14 10.31 24.30
N PRO A 161 8.11 10.90 25.02
CA PRO A 161 8.70 10.20 26.15
C PRO A 161 7.57 9.85 27.13
N ASP A 162 7.55 8.60 27.59
CA ASP A 162 6.57 8.12 28.57
C ASP A 162 6.41 9.18 29.65
N LYS A 163 5.17 9.65 29.83
CA LYS A 163 4.81 10.57 30.89
C LYS A 163 4.97 9.78 32.19
N LYS A 164 6.18 9.78 32.77
CA LYS A 164 6.39 9.29 34.14
C LYS A 164 5.49 10.13 35.02
N GLU A 165 4.37 9.55 35.43
CA GLU A 165 3.59 10.13 36.51
C GLU A 165 4.53 10.31 37.70
N PRO A 166 4.55 11.49 38.33
CA PRO A 166 5.40 11.69 39.49
C PRO A 166 4.94 10.70 40.56
N GLU A 167 5.80 9.76 40.93
CA GLU A 167 5.57 8.89 42.08
C GLU A 167 5.23 9.79 43.26
N GLU A 168 3.97 9.72 43.69
CA GLU A 168 3.54 10.37 44.93
C GLU A 168 4.47 9.86 46.03
N ARG A 169 5.37 10.72 46.48
CA ARG A 169 6.16 10.50 47.69
C ARG A 169 5.17 10.33 48.83
N ILE A 170 4.87 9.07 49.17
CA ILE A 170 4.27 8.71 50.43
C ILE A 170 5.28 9.14 51.51
N MET A 171 5.00 10.26 52.17
CA MET A 171 5.71 10.68 53.37
C MET A 171 5.28 9.80 54.55
N LEU A 172 6.29 9.51 55.37
CA LEU A 172 6.36 8.64 56.56
C LEU A 172 5.25 8.84 57.59
#